data_AF-A0A0F4IVW1-F1
#
_entry.id   AF-A0A0F4IVW1-F1
#
_cell.length_a   1.000
_cell.length_b   1.000
_cell.length_c   1.000
_cell.angle_alpha   90.00
_cell.angle_beta   90.00
_cell.angle_gamma   90.00
#
_symmetry.space_group_name_H-M   'P 1'
#
loop_
_entity.id
_entity.type
_entity.pdbx_description
1 polymer ?
#
loop_
_entity_poly.entity_id
_entity_poly.type
_entity_poly.pdbx_seq_one_letter_code
_entity_poly.pdbx_strand_id
1 'polypeptide(L)'
;SWGAVVIREPSTVAYLCDIFDQTWDLASPFSAAAGQGLEEVAREIHETIIRLLAAGLKDEAIARRLGMSLRTARRHIADIMQELGAGSRFQAGVAAAARGLLDLEGQIDGEPVPPS
;
A
#
# COMPACT_ATOMS: atom_id res chain seq x y z
N SER A 1 -8.87 15.41 21.48
CA SER A 1 -9.43 14.17 22.08
C SER A 1 -10.46 13.64 21.12
N TRP A 2 -10.22 12.50 20.48
CA TRP A 2 -11.24 11.84 19.67
C TRP A 2 -12.19 11.15 20.65
N GLY A 3 -13.37 11.72 20.86
CA GLY A 3 -14.39 11.20 21.76
C GLY A 3 -15.55 10.63 20.98
N ALA A 4 -16.10 9.51 21.44
CA ALA A 4 -17.37 8.98 20.95
C ALA A 4 -18.48 9.30 21.97
N VAL A 5 -19.68 9.63 21.49
CA VAL A 5 -20.89 9.85 22.30
C VAL A 5 -21.98 8.91 21.81
N VAL A 6 -22.67 8.26 22.74
CA VAL A 6 -23.83 7.42 22.43
C VAL A 6 -25.10 8.23 22.63
N ILE A 7 -25.87 8.42 21.55
CA ILE A 7 -27.16 9.11 21.54
C ILE A 7 -28.27 8.06 21.39
N ARG A 8 -29.29 8.13 22.25
CA ARG A 8 -30.44 7.20 22.25
C ARG A 8 -31.79 7.89 22.08
N GLU A 9 -31.81 9.22 22.13
CA GLU A 9 -33.04 10.00 22.04
C GLU A 9 -33.59 9.92 20.59
N PRO A 10 -34.84 9.47 20.38
CA PRO A 10 -35.34 9.12 19.05
C PRO A 10 -35.36 10.27 18.04
N SER A 11 -35.68 11.50 18.45
CA SER A 11 -35.77 12.62 17.51
C SER A 11 -34.40 13.08 17.01
N THR A 12 -33.39 13.06 17.87
CA THR A 12 -31.99 13.36 17.52
C THR A 12 -31.44 12.27 16.60
N VAL A 13 -31.73 11.00 16.87
CA VAL A 13 -31.34 9.90 15.99
C VAL A 13 -32.01 10.06 14.61
N ALA A 14 -33.31 10.33 14.57
CA ALA A 14 -34.04 10.57 13.32
C ALA A 14 -33.45 11.74 12.53
N TYR A 15 -33.17 12.87 13.19
CA TYR A 15 -32.54 14.03 12.56
C TYR A 15 -31.15 13.72 11.99
N LEU A 16 -30.33 12.95 12.71
CA LEU A 16 -29.02 12.53 12.21
C LEU A 16 -29.13 11.58 11.00
N CYS A 17 -30.13 10.69 11.00
CA CYS A 17 -30.44 9.86 9.83
C CYS A 17 -30.88 10.70 8.64
N ASP A 18 -31.79 11.68 8.84
CA ASP A 18 -32.25 12.56 7.75
C ASP A 18 -31.09 13.36 7.14
N ILE A 19 -30.19 13.91 7.97
CA ILE A 19 -28.98 14.58 7.48
C ILE A 19 -28.09 13.62 6.72
N PHE A 20 -27.90 12.40 7.24
CA PHE A 20 -27.09 11.39 6.57
C PHE A 20 -27.66 11.07 5.19
N ASP A 21 -28.97 10.79 5.09
CA ASP A 21 -29.63 10.45 3.83
C ASP A 21 -29.55 11.61 2.83
N GLN A 22 -29.80 12.86 3.27
CA GLN A 22 -29.65 14.04 2.43
C GLN A 22 -28.20 14.22 1.93
N THR A 23 -27.21 14.01 2.82
CA THR A 23 -25.79 14.12 2.46
C THR A 23 -25.39 12.98 1.52
N TRP A 24 -25.94 11.79 1.73
CA TRP A 24 -25.70 10.60 0.92
C TRP A 24 -26.26 10.75 -0.49
N ASP A 25 -27.48 11.28 -0.64
CA ASP A 25 -28.11 11.54 -1.93
C ASP A 25 -27.36 12.60 -2.76
N LEU A 26 -26.71 13.55 -2.09
CA LEU A 26 -25.88 14.58 -2.71
C LEU A 26 -24.43 14.12 -2.95
N ALA A 27 -24.03 12.97 -2.40
CA ALA A 27 -22.68 12.48 -2.54
C ALA A 27 -22.41 12.03 -3.98
N SER A 28 -21.19 12.23 -4.44
CA SER A 28 -20.75 11.64 -5.70
C SER A 28 -20.41 10.15 -5.46
N PRO A 29 -20.82 9.24 -6.36
CA PRO A 29 -20.38 7.85 -6.31
C PRO A 29 -18.85 7.80 -6.25
N PHE A 30 -18.31 6.92 -5.40
CA PHE A 30 -16.89 6.62 -5.42
C PHE A 30 -16.55 6.05 -6.80
N SER A 31 -15.95 6.88 -7.65
CA SER A 31 -15.87 6.61 -9.08
C SER A 31 -14.86 5.49 -9.37
N ALA A 32 -15.03 4.83 -10.52
CA ALA A 32 -14.04 3.86 -11.01
C ALA A 32 -12.64 4.49 -11.12
N ALA A 33 -12.51 5.79 -11.39
CA ALA A 33 -11.23 6.50 -11.43
C ALA A 33 -10.55 6.54 -10.04
N ALA A 34 -11.31 6.68 -8.95
CA ALA A 34 -10.77 6.58 -7.60
C ALA A 34 -10.35 5.13 -7.26
N GLY A 35 -11.10 4.14 -7.75
CA GLY A 35 -10.72 2.72 -7.67
C GLY A 35 -9.42 2.41 -8.42
N GLN A 36 -9.29 2.90 -9.65
CA GLN A 36 -8.07 2.76 -10.46
C GLN A 36 -6.86 3.40 -9.79
N GLY A 37 -7.02 4.59 -9.21
CA GLY A 37 -5.94 5.24 -8.45
C GLY A 37 -5.50 4.42 -7.24
N LEU A 38 -6.44 3.78 -6.54
CA LEU A 38 -6.13 2.91 -5.40
C LEU A 38 -5.43 1.61 -5.84
N GLU A 39 -5.88 0.99 -6.92
CA GLU A 39 -5.24 -0.19 -7.51
C GLU A 39 -3.81 0.10 -7.96
N GLU A 40 -3.58 1.27 -8.57
CA GLU A 40 -2.26 1.71 -9.01
C GLU A 40 -1.31 1.91 -7.82
N VAL A 41 -1.76 2.59 -6.76
CA VAL A 41 -0.97 2.76 -5.53
C VAL A 41 -0.68 1.41 -4.88
N ALA A 42 -1.66 0.49 -4.84
CA ALA A 42 -1.46 -0.84 -4.28
C ALA A 42 -0.42 -1.63 -5.08
N ARG A 43 -0.45 -1.54 -6.41
CA ARG A 43 0.54 -2.14 -7.32
C ARG A 43 1.94 -1.56 -7.09
N GLU A 44 2.06 -0.24 -6.99
CA GLU A 44 3.35 0.43 -6.73
C GLU A 44 3.96 0.01 -5.39
N ILE A 45 3.13 -0.07 -4.33
CA ILE A 45 3.55 -0.57 -3.02
C ILE A 45 4.04 -2.02 -3.15
N HIS A 46 3.26 -2.87 -3.83
CA HIS A 46 3.58 -4.28 -4.01
C HIS A 46 4.93 -4.48 -4.72
N GLU A 47 5.12 -3.83 -5.87
CA GLU A 47 6.38 -3.89 -6.63
C GLU A 47 7.56 -3.34 -5.83
N THR A 48 7.35 -2.25 -5.09
CA THR A 48 8.39 -1.68 -4.23
C THR A 48 8.80 -2.65 -3.13
N ILE A 49 7.85 -3.34 -2.49
CA ILE A 49 8.17 -4.36 -1.48
C ILE A 49 8.98 -5.51 -2.11
N ILE A 50 8.61 -5.98 -3.30
CA ILE A 50 9.37 -7.01 -4.03
C ILE A 50 10.82 -6.56 -4.25
N ARG A 51 11.04 -5.34 -4.76
CA ARG A 51 12.38 -4.79 -4.98
C ARG A 51 13.19 -4.72 -3.69
N LEU A 52 12.59 -4.24 -2.60
CA LEU A 52 13.27 -4.12 -1.32
C LEU A 52 13.56 -5.49 -0.67
N LEU A 53 12.67 -6.47 -0.83
CA LEU A 53 12.89 -7.85 -0.40
C LEU A 53 14.04 -8.50 -1.18
N ALA A 54 14.08 -8.32 -2.50
CA ALA A 54 15.16 -8.80 -3.36
C ALA A 54 16.51 -8.16 -3.00
N ALA A 55 16.50 -6.89 -2.59
CA ALA A 55 17.67 -6.19 -2.03
C ALA A 55 18.03 -6.63 -0.59
N GLY A 56 17.28 -7.56 0.00
CA GLY A 56 17.58 -8.16 1.31
C GLY A 56 17.15 -7.32 2.52
N LEU A 57 16.31 -6.29 2.33
CA LEU A 57 15.88 -5.44 3.43
C LEU A 57 14.97 -6.20 4.42
N LYS A 58 15.12 -5.84 5.70
CA LYS A 58 14.26 -6.32 6.80
C LYS A 58 12.96 -5.53 6.87
N ASP A 59 11.94 -6.14 7.45
CA ASP A 59 10.58 -5.57 7.53
C ASP A 59 10.56 -4.18 8.17
N GLU A 60 11.38 -3.92 9.20
CA GLU A 60 11.43 -2.59 9.81
C GLU A 60 11.98 -1.52 8.86
N ALA A 61 12.93 -1.88 7.99
CA ALA A 61 13.47 -0.95 7.00
C ALA A 61 12.45 -0.70 5.87
N ILE A 62 11.74 -1.75 5.43
CA ILE A 62 10.67 -1.64 4.43
C ILE A 62 9.53 -0.76 4.96
N ALA A 63 9.07 -1.02 6.19
CA ALA A 63 8.01 -0.24 6.83
C ALA A 63 8.35 1.26 6.94
N ARG A 64 9.58 1.58 7.39
CA ARG A 64 10.07 2.96 7.46
C ARG A 64 10.10 3.63 6.10
N ARG A 65 10.58 2.93 5.07
CA ARG A 65 10.74 3.49 3.72
C ARG A 65 9.39 3.77 3.04
N LEU A 66 8.37 2.97 3.36
CA LEU A 66 7.01 3.15 2.86
C LEU A 66 6.10 3.99 3.79
N GLY A 67 6.64 4.53 4.88
CA GLY A 67 5.86 5.35 5.82
C GLY A 67 4.69 4.62 6.50
N MET A 68 4.74 3.29 6.61
CA MET A 68 3.64 2.48 7.15
C MET A 68 4.02 1.77 8.45
N SER A 69 3.01 1.27 9.18
CA SER A 69 3.25 0.50 10.39
C SER A 69 3.97 -0.82 10.08
N LEU A 70 4.81 -1.30 11.02
CA LEU A 70 5.49 -2.59 10.90
C LEU A 70 4.51 -3.75 10.72
N ARG A 71 3.35 -3.69 11.37
CA ARG A 71 2.30 -4.70 11.25
C ARG A 71 1.75 -4.76 9.82
N THR A 72 1.50 -3.61 9.21
CA THR A 72 1.01 -3.51 7.83
C THR A 72 2.05 -4.02 6.85
N ALA A 73 3.31 -3.59 6.98
CA ALA A 73 4.40 -4.05 6.14
C ALA A 73 4.57 -5.58 6.21
N ARG A 74 4.56 -6.17 7.41
CA ARG A 74 4.67 -7.63 7.58
C ARG A 74 3.54 -8.41 6.92
N ARG A 75 2.32 -7.86 6.90
CA ARG A 75 1.19 -8.47 6.19
C ARG A 75 1.45 -8.52 4.69
N HIS A 76 1.75 -7.37 4.08
CA HIS A 76 2.06 -7.31 2.64
C HIS A 76 3.25 -8.21 2.28
N ILE A 77 4.30 -8.23 3.11
CA ILE A 77 5.46 -9.10 2.89
C ILE A 77 5.06 -10.57 2.94
N ALA A 78 4.23 -10.98 3.90
CA ALA A 78 3.77 -12.37 3.98
C ALA A 78 2.95 -12.78 2.74
N ASP A 79 2.05 -11.91 2.30
CA ASP A 79 1.23 -12.12 1.10
C ASP A 79 2.13 -12.26 -0.15
N ILE A 80 3.09 -11.34 -0.33
CA ILE A 80 4.08 -11.39 -1.42
C ILE A 80 4.95 -12.66 -1.36
N MET A 81 5.44 -13.04 -0.18
CA MET A 81 6.25 -14.25 -0.02
C MET A 81 5.45 -15.50 -0.39
N GLN A 82 4.15 -15.54 -0.04
CA GLN A 82 3.25 -16.62 -0.40
C GLN A 82 3.00 -16.67 -1.92
N GLU A 83 2.70 -15.53 -2.54
CA GLU A 83 2.52 -15.42 -4.00
C GLU A 83 3.77 -15.82 -4.77
N LEU A 84 4.95 -15.43 -4.26
CA LEU A 84 6.22 -15.81 -4.86
C LEU A 84 6.57 -17.28 -4.64
N GLY A 85 5.94 -17.95 -3.67
CA GLY A 85 6.30 -19.32 -3.24
C GLY A 85 7.62 -19.37 -2.48
N ALA A 86 7.98 -18.30 -1.78
CA ALA A 86 9.28 -18.13 -1.14
C ALA A 86 9.23 -18.35 0.38
N GLY A 87 10.12 -19.19 0.90
CA GLY A 87 10.32 -19.38 2.35
C GLY A 87 11.41 -18.47 2.94
N SER A 88 12.18 -17.77 2.11
CA SER A 88 13.19 -16.81 2.55
C SER A 88 13.28 -15.61 1.61
N ARG A 89 13.82 -14.49 2.09
CA ARG A 89 14.01 -13.27 1.29
C ARG A 89 14.91 -13.51 0.07
N PHE A 90 15.90 -14.38 0.21
CA PHE A 90 16.75 -14.80 -0.91
C PHE A 90 15.94 -15.56 -1.96
N GLN A 91 15.12 -16.53 -1.55
CA GLN A 91 14.23 -17.24 -2.46
C GLN A 91 13.24 -16.29 -3.14
N ALA A 92 12.73 -15.29 -2.42
CA ALA A 92 11.85 -14.27 -2.97
C ALA A 92 12.55 -13.43 -4.05
N GLY A 93 13.79 -12.99 -3.82
CA GLY A 93 14.58 -12.27 -4.82
C GLY A 93 14.82 -13.09 -6.09
N VAL A 94 15.22 -14.37 -5.95
CA VAL A 94 15.39 -15.28 -7.09
C VAL A 94 14.08 -15.48 -7.85
N ALA A 95 12.98 -15.71 -7.13
CA ALA A 95 11.67 -15.94 -7.73
C ALA A 95 11.11 -14.68 -8.40
N ALA A 96 11.38 -13.49 -7.86
CA ALA A 96 11.02 -12.22 -8.47
C ALA A 96 11.81 -11.96 -9.75
N ALA A 97 13.13 -12.20 -9.75
CA ALA A 97 13.97 -12.09 -10.93
C ALA A 97 13.50 -13.05 -12.05
N ALA A 98 13.24 -14.30 -11.71
CA ALA A 98 12.79 -15.32 -12.67
C ALA A 98 11.44 -14.98 -13.34
N ARG A 99 10.60 -14.18 -12.67
CA ARG A 99 9.31 -13.71 -13.19
C ARG A 99 9.36 -12.33 -13.86
N GLY A 100 10.55 -11.73 -13.99
CA GLY A 100 10.70 -10.39 -14.56
C GLY A 100 10.10 -9.27 -13.69
N LEU A 101 9.94 -9.51 -12.39
CA LEU A 101 9.36 -8.54 -11.44
C LEU A 101 10.39 -7.52 -10.92
N LEU A 102 11.66 -7.68 -11.32
CA LEU A 102 12.75 -6.78 -10.99
C LEU A 102 13.19 -6.06 -12.26
N ASP A 103 12.48 -4.99 -12.63
CA ASP A 103 13.04 -4.01 -13.57
C ASP A 103 14.19 -3.29 -12.86
N LEU A 104 15.42 -3.73 -13.14
CA LEU A 104 16.64 -3.15 -12.58
C LEU A 104 17.07 -1.85 -13.30
N GLU A 105 16.30 -1.35 -14.28
CA GLU A 105 16.67 -0.22 -15.14
C GLU A 105 16.32 1.17 -14.58
N GLY A 106 15.80 1.27 -13.35
CA GLY A 106 15.28 2.53 -12.81
C GLY A 106 16.17 3.36 -11.89
N GLN A 107 17.38 2.93 -11.51
CA GLN A 107 18.23 3.75 -10.60
C GLN A 107 19.72 3.40 -10.66
N ILE A 108 20.40 3.85 -11.70
CA ILE A 108 21.79 4.32 -11.61
C ILE A 108 21.81 5.74 -12.16
N ASP A 109 21.43 6.71 -11.32
CA ASP A 109 21.80 8.11 -11.52
C ASP A 109 23.32 8.22 -11.31
N GLY A 110 24.06 7.67 -12.27
CA GLY A 110 25.48 7.93 -12.47
C GLY A 110 25.58 9.26 -13.18
N GLU A 111 25.88 10.31 -12.42
CA GLU A 111 26.39 11.56 -12.97
C GLU A 111 27.53 11.23 -13.97
N PRO A 112 27.52 11.79 -15.20
CA PRO A 112 28.54 11.48 -16.17
C PRO A 112 29.88 12.02 -15.66
N VAL A 113 30.84 11.12 -15.41
CA VAL A 113 32.24 11.52 -15.17
C VAL A 113 32.74 12.18 -16.47
N PRO A 114 33.10 13.48 -16.45
CA PRO A 114 33.60 14.13 -17.64
C PRO A 114 34.94 13.52 -18.06
N PRO A 115 35.21 13.40 -19.37
CA PRO A 115 36.48 12.87 -19.85
C PRO A 115 37.65 13.77 -19.43
N SER A 116 38.78 13.12 -19.18
CA SER A 116 40.04 13.69 -18.66
C SER A 116 40.62 14.80 -19.53
#